data_AF-A0A919P4S8-F1
#
_entry.id   AF-A0A919P4S8-F1
#
_cell.length_a   1.000
_cell.length_b   1.000
_cell.length_c   1.000
_cell.angle_alpha   90.00
_cell.angle_beta   90.00
_cell.angle_gamma   90.00
#
_symmetry.space_group_name_H-M   'P 1'
#
loop_
_entity.id
_entity.type
_entity.pdbx_description
1 polymer ?
#
loop_
_entity_poly.entity_id
_entity_poly.type
_entity_poly.pdbx_seq_one_letter_code
_entity_poly.pdbx_strand_id
1 'polypeptide(L)'
;MRRPLVLAAVTLGTLTACSIGGPSAPGTTAPATTSTPSAAVAPVGAITSTGIGPAHLGMALGDLAAATGRTAPAPDECLSMTIGGLAGIDDLRVTQSYAVPGLVDGIYALSTGDADPAAGPRTAEGIGLGSTVTELQAAYPNMPWEVDPDGGSTQLTVDGVTFVVDSPTGTGTVVEVAVGAPEAPREDCG
;
A
#
# COMPACT_ATOMS: atom_id res chain seq x y z
N MET A 1 5.24 -35.95 -47.81
CA MET A 1 4.25 -37.03 -48.06
C MET A 1 3.16 -36.89 -46.99
N ARG A 2 2.06 -36.19 -47.32
CA ARG A 2 0.69 -36.69 -47.55
C ARG A 2 -0.01 -37.30 -46.31
N ARG A 3 -0.99 -36.54 -45.79
CA ARG A 3 -2.02 -36.87 -44.79
C ARG A 3 -2.99 -37.97 -45.28
N PRO A 4 -3.74 -38.60 -44.37
CA PRO A 4 -5.21 -38.45 -44.35
C PRO A 4 -5.70 -38.20 -42.90
N LEU A 5 -6.53 -37.21 -42.55
CA LEU A 5 -7.95 -36.93 -42.82
C LEU A 5 -8.88 -38.14 -42.64
N VAL A 6 -9.57 -38.18 -41.50
CA VAL A 6 -10.75 -39.03 -41.27
C VAL A 6 -11.88 -38.13 -40.76
N LEU A 7 -12.99 -38.19 -41.48
CA LEU A 7 -14.25 -37.49 -41.27
C LEU A 7 -15.34 -38.58 -41.24
N ALA A 8 -16.16 -38.64 -40.19
CA ALA A 8 -17.46 -39.35 -40.14
C ALA A 8 -18.02 -39.22 -38.72
N ALA A 9 -19.31 -39.18 -38.43
CA ALA A 9 -20.52 -38.91 -39.18
C ALA A 9 -21.62 -38.70 -38.10
N VAL A 10 -22.64 -37.92 -38.46
CA VAL A 10 -23.80 -37.56 -37.65
C VAL A 10 -24.69 -38.77 -37.34
N THR A 11 -25.25 -38.84 -36.12
CA THR A 11 -26.50 -39.58 -35.86
C THR A 11 -27.48 -38.70 -35.07
N LEU A 12 -28.68 -38.55 -35.65
CA LEU A 12 -29.87 -37.98 -35.03
C LEU A 12 -30.42 -38.95 -33.98
N GLY A 13 -30.81 -38.41 -32.82
CA GLY A 13 -31.65 -39.10 -31.85
C GLY A 13 -32.67 -38.13 -31.26
N THR A 14 -33.86 -38.09 -31.86
CA THR A 14 -35.03 -37.38 -31.33
C THR A 14 -35.71 -38.22 -30.25
N LEU A 15 -35.74 -37.73 -29.01
CA LEU A 15 -36.64 -38.22 -27.97
C LEU A 15 -37.64 -37.12 -27.62
N THR A 16 -38.84 -37.27 -28.15
CA THR A 16 -40.01 -36.47 -27.81
C THR A 16 -40.70 -37.12 -26.61
N ALA A 17 -40.68 -36.47 -25.45
CA ALA A 17 -41.59 -36.76 -24.35
C ALA A 17 -42.15 -35.43 -23.82
N CYS A 18 -43.39 -35.12 -24.21
CA CYS A 18 -44.23 -34.14 -23.54
C CYS A 18 -44.78 -34.76 -22.26
N SER A 19 -44.73 -34.04 -21.13
CA SER A 19 -45.94 -33.56 -20.45
C SER A 19 -45.62 -32.78 -19.16
N ILE A 20 -45.94 -31.48 -19.20
CA ILE A 20 -46.71 -30.73 -18.20
C ILE A 20 -46.17 -30.70 -16.75
N GLY A 21 -45.39 -29.66 -16.46
CA GLY A 21 -45.17 -29.10 -15.12
C GLY A 21 -44.98 -27.58 -15.27
N GLY A 22 -45.76 -26.79 -14.55
CA GLY A 22 -45.95 -25.34 -14.79
C GLY A 22 -44.70 -24.45 -14.63
N PRO A 23 -44.82 -23.14 -14.95
CA PRO A 23 -43.71 -22.21 -14.97
C PRO A 23 -43.28 -21.85 -13.54
N SER A 24 -42.38 -22.66 -12.97
CA SER A 24 -41.63 -22.25 -11.77
C SER A 24 -40.42 -21.45 -12.22
N ALA A 25 -40.57 -20.14 -12.01
CA ALA A 25 -39.63 -19.03 -11.90
C ALA A 25 -38.12 -19.25 -12.19
N PRO A 26 -37.45 -18.20 -12.72
CA PRO A 26 -36.03 -18.23 -13.02
C PRO A 26 -35.23 -18.66 -11.79
N GLY A 27 -34.21 -19.50 -12.02
CA GLY A 27 -33.24 -19.83 -10.99
C GLY A 27 -32.70 -18.55 -10.37
N THR A 28 -32.92 -18.40 -9.06
CA THR A 28 -32.25 -17.40 -8.24
C THR A 28 -30.76 -17.71 -8.29
N THR A 29 -30.08 -17.15 -9.29
CA THR A 29 -28.65 -16.92 -9.22
C THR A 29 -28.48 -15.96 -8.06
N ALA A 30 -27.90 -16.46 -6.96
CA ALA A 30 -27.44 -15.59 -5.89
C ALA A 30 -26.63 -14.47 -6.55
N PRO A 31 -26.89 -13.19 -6.21
CA PRO A 31 -26.07 -12.11 -6.73
C PRO A 31 -24.63 -12.47 -6.44
N ALA A 32 -23.78 -12.48 -7.47
CA ALA A 32 -22.35 -12.39 -7.25
C ALA A 32 -22.17 -11.17 -6.36
N THR A 33 -21.75 -11.37 -5.11
CA THR A 33 -21.29 -10.28 -4.27
C THR A 33 -20.07 -9.72 -4.97
N THR A 34 -20.30 -8.74 -5.84
CA THR A 34 -19.27 -7.81 -6.25
C THR A 34 -18.81 -7.19 -4.95
N SER A 35 -17.63 -7.58 -4.49
CA SER A 35 -16.92 -6.88 -3.43
C SER A 35 -16.71 -5.47 -3.92
N THR A 36 -17.66 -4.59 -3.60
CA THR A 36 -17.49 -3.15 -3.73
C THR A 36 -16.22 -2.83 -2.95
N PRO A 37 -15.19 -2.24 -3.57
CA PRO A 37 -14.04 -1.74 -2.81
C PRO A 37 -14.60 -0.88 -1.68
N SER A 38 -14.17 -1.19 -0.46
CA SER A 38 -14.56 -0.49 0.76
C SER A 38 -14.52 1.00 0.48
N ALA A 39 -15.61 1.70 0.82
CA ALA A 39 -15.79 3.12 0.55
C ALA A 39 -14.50 3.86 0.94
N ALA A 40 -13.88 4.50 -0.05
CA ALA A 40 -12.67 5.27 0.14
C ALA A 40 -12.90 6.28 1.26
N VAL A 41 -12.31 5.99 2.42
CA VAL A 41 -12.03 7.00 3.45
C VAL A 41 -11.29 8.12 2.72
N ALA A 42 -11.71 9.38 2.96
CA ALA A 42 -11.06 10.53 2.34
C ALA A 42 -9.54 10.36 2.49
N PRO A 43 -8.76 10.39 1.39
CA PRO A 43 -7.39 9.94 1.42
C PRO A 43 -6.62 10.78 2.44
N VAL A 44 -5.93 10.11 3.34
CA VAL A 44 -4.99 10.71 4.28
C VAL A 44 -3.77 11.15 3.47
N GLY A 45 -3.93 12.21 2.67
CA GLY A 45 -3.00 12.60 1.62
C GLY A 45 -2.55 11.44 0.72
N ALA A 46 -1.46 11.65 -0.02
CA ALA A 46 -0.89 10.65 -0.92
C ALA A 46 0.53 10.30 -0.48
N ILE A 47 0.98 9.10 -0.86
CA ILE A 47 2.40 8.75 -0.85
C ILE A 47 2.96 9.17 -2.21
N THR A 48 4.01 9.98 -2.19
CA THR A 48 4.74 10.43 -3.38
C THR A 48 6.24 10.38 -3.11
N SER A 49 7.04 10.52 -4.15
CA SER A 49 8.50 10.67 -4.05
C SER A 49 8.98 11.85 -3.20
N THR A 50 8.07 12.74 -2.82
CA THR A 50 8.37 13.97 -2.07
C THR A 50 7.61 14.08 -0.75
N GLY A 51 6.76 13.13 -0.38
CA GLY A 51 5.95 13.28 0.82
C GLY A 51 5.01 12.11 1.12
N ILE A 52 4.55 12.08 2.37
CA ILE A 52 3.56 11.14 2.89
C ILE A 52 2.51 11.96 3.67
N GLY A 53 1.26 11.91 3.20
CA GLY A 53 0.18 12.60 3.89
C GLY A 53 0.41 14.12 3.95
N PRO A 54 0.43 14.75 5.13
CA PRO A 54 0.69 16.19 5.28
C PRO A 54 2.18 16.57 5.22
N ALA A 55 3.11 15.62 5.30
CA ALA A 55 4.54 15.88 5.35
C ALA A 55 5.18 15.83 3.96
N HIS A 56 6.07 16.80 3.67
CA HIS A 56 6.80 16.89 2.40
C HIS A 56 8.28 17.22 2.61
N LEU A 57 9.16 16.67 1.79
CA LEU A 57 10.57 17.00 1.75
C LEU A 57 10.77 18.49 1.45
N GLY A 58 11.70 19.13 2.16
CA GLY A 58 11.99 20.56 2.04
C GLY A 58 10.95 21.48 2.68
N MET A 59 9.87 20.95 3.26
CA MET A 59 8.93 21.72 4.07
C MET A 59 9.62 22.19 5.36
N ALA A 60 9.24 23.36 5.87
CA ALA A 60 9.66 23.77 7.20
C ALA A 60 8.96 22.92 8.27
N LEU A 61 9.71 22.39 9.24
CA LEU A 61 9.18 21.57 10.33
C LEU A 61 8.13 22.33 11.16
N GLY A 62 8.30 23.66 11.28
CA GLY A 62 7.31 24.56 11.89
C GLY A 62 5.95 24.56 11.21
N ASP A 63 5.94 24.52 9.88
CA ASP A 63 4.70 24.50 9.09
C ASP A 63 3.99 23.15 9.21
N LEU A 64 4.76 22.05 9.21
CA LEU A 64 4.21 20.71 9.43
C LEU A 64 3.59 20.57 10.82
N ALA A 65 4.29 21.06 11.85
CA ALA A 65 3.78 21.03 13.21
C ALA A 65 2.48 21.84 13.32
N ALA A 66 2.43 23.04 12.74
CA ALA A 66 1.22 23.86 12.73
C ALA A 66 0.06 23.15 12.00
N ALA A 67 0.32 22.54 10.84
CA ALA A 67 -0.66 21.80 10.06
C ALA A 67 -1.22 20.57 10.79
N THR A 68 -0.44 19.97 11.67
CA THR A 68 -0.81 18.77 12.45
C THR A 68 -1.25 19.09 13.87
N GLY A 69 -1.37 20.38 14.22
CA GLY A 69 -1.78 20.83 15.56
C GLY A 69 -0.74 20.50 16.64
N ARG A 70 0.53 20.38 16.26
CA ARG A 70 1.68 20.10 17.14
C ARG A 70 2.54 21.34 17.31
N THR A 71 3.39 21.31 18.32
CA THR A 71 4.45 22.31 18.51
C THR A 71 5.72 21.77 17.88
N ALA A 72 6.32 22.54 16.95
CA ALA A 72 7.60 22.14 16.40
C ALA A 72 8.69 22.20 17.48
N PRO A 73 9.60 21.22 17.52
CA PRO A 73 10.78 21.34 18.36
C PRO A 73 11.69 22.47 17.87
N ALA A 74 12.56 22.97 18.75
CA ALA A 74 13.59 23.91 18.34
C ALA A 74 14.53 23.22 17.33
N PRO A 75 14.92 23.90 16.24
CA PRO A 75 15.66 23.27 15.14
C PRO A 75 17.06 22.80 15.53
N ASP A 76 17.63 23.32 16.62
CA ASP A 76 18.93 22.95 17.18
C ASP A 76 18.84 21.88 18.28
N GLU A 77 17.63 21.57 18.77
CA GLU A 77 17.42 20.62 19.86
C GLU A 77 17.01 19.24 19.38
N CYS A 78 16.43 19.12 18.18
CA CYS A 78 15.81 17.88 17.71
C CYS A 78 15.97 17.65 16.21
N LEU A 79 16.44 16.45 15.88
CA LEU A 79 16.65 16.00 14.51
C LEU A 79 15.46 15.22 13.94
N SER A 80 14.53 14.82 14.80
CA SER A 80 13.28 14.17 14.39
C SER A 80 12.08 14.67 15.20
N MET A 81 10.89 14.49 14.63
CA MET A 81 9.59 14.75 15.22
C MET A 81 8.65 13.59 14.92
N THR A 82 7.89 13.11 15.90
CA THR A 82 6.86 12.08 15.71
C THR A 82 5.45 12.67 15.77
N ILE A 83 4.63 12.26 14.80
CA ILE A 83 3.24 12.70 14.65
C ILE A 83 2.36 11.46 14.68
N GLY A 84 1.80 11.16 15.86
CA GLY A 84 0.83 10.09 16.03
C GLY A 84 -0.63 10.53 15.77
N GLY A 85 -1.50 9.54 15.54
CA GLY A 85 -2.95 9.73 15.43
C GLY A 85 -3.44 10.17 14.06
N LEU A 86 -2.64 9.95 13.01
CA LEU A 86 -3.07 10.11 11.63
C LEU A 86 -3.84 8.86 11.20
N ALA A 87 -4.89 9.02 10.40
CA ALA A 87 -5.66 7.86 9.96
C ALA A 87 -4.77 6.89 9.16
N GLY A 88 -4.78 5.63 9.57
CA GLY A 88 -3.96 4.54 9.00
C GLY A 88 -2.45 4.68 9.15
N ILE A 89 -1.96 5.60 10.00
CA ILE A 89 -0.55 5.68 10.39
C ILE A 89 -0.50 5.77 11.92
N ASP A 90 0.14 4.81 12.56
CA ASP A 90 0.33 4.85 14.02
C ASP A 90 1.35 5.94 14.40
N ASP A 91 2.44 6.01 13.64
CA ASP A 91 3.54 6.97 13.82
C ASP A 91 4.01 7.51 12.46
N LEU A 92 3.87 8.83 12.26
CA LEU A 92 4.56 9.55 11.19
C LEU A 92 5.76 10.28 11.77
N ARG A 93 6.95 9.72 11.54
CA ARG A 93 8.22 10.30 11.97
C ARG A 93 8.83 11.11 10.85
N VAL A 94 9.35 12.28 11.17
CA VAL A 94 9.92 13.22 10.20
C VAL A 94 11.30 13.65 10.68
N THR A 95 12.30 13.53 9.83
CA THR A 95 13.68 13.94 10.12
C THR A 95 13.99 15.30 9.49
N GLN A 96 14.93 16.00 10.12
CA GLN A 96 15.37 17.32 9.73
C GLN A 96 16.74 17.30 9.05
N SER A 97 16.90 18.13 8.02
CA SER A 97 18.16 18.34 7.31
C SER A 97 19.25 18.95 8.18
N TYR A 98 20.40 18.27 8.24
CA TYR A 98 21.64 18.83 8.79
C TYR A 98 22.19 20.01 7.99
N ALA A 99 22.01 19.98 6.67
CA ALA A 99 22.52 21.02 5.79
C ALA A 99 21.71 22.32 5.92
N VAL A 100 20.41 22.19 6.20
CA VAL A 100 19.49 23.31 6.37
C VAL A 100 18.55 23.03 7.55
N PRO A 101 18.97 23.41 8.79
CA PRO A 101 18.16 23.22 9.98
C PRO A 101 16.76 23.80 9.82
N GLY A 102 15.78 23.10 10.38
CA GLY A 102 14.36 23.40 10.28
C GLY A 102 13.65 22.86 9.04
N LEU A 103 14.33 22.24 8.06
CA LEU A 103 13.69 21.63 6.89
C LEU A 103 13.59 20.10 7.00
N VAL A 104 12.50 19.54 6.49
CA VAL A 104 12.29 18.09 6.39
C VAL A 104 13.20 17.46 5.33
N ASP A 105 13.91 16.39 5.67
CA ASP A 105 14.76 15.63 4.73
C ASP A 105 14.44 14.14 4.62
N GLY A 106 13.63 13.62 5.56
CA GLY A 106 13.16 12.25 5.58
C GLY A 106 11.80 12.15 6.28
N ILE A 107 10.97 11.22 5.81
CA ILE A 107 9.61 10.99 6.30
C ILE A 107 9.40 9.49 6.37
N TYR A 108 8.91 8.99 7.51
CA TYR A 108 8.63 7.58 7.76
C TYR A 108 7.21 7.46 8.31
N ALA A 109 6.38 6.67 7.65
CA ALA A 109 5.09 6.25 8.18
C ALA A 109 5.21 4.80 8.62
N LEU A 110 4.86 4.52 9.88
CA LEU A 110 4.89 3.20 10.46
C LEU A 110 3.47 2.77 10.87
N SER A 111 3.21 1.47 10.75
CA SER A 111 2.10 0.81 11.42
C SER A 111 2.65 -0.11 12.51
N THR A 112 2.27 0.15 13.76
CA THR A 112 2.74 -0.57 14.95
C THR A 112 1.61 -1.28 15.71
N GLY A 113 0.34 -1.12 15.32
CA GLY A 113 -0.72 -1.93 15.90
C GLY A 113 -2.14 -1.59 15.48
N ASP A 114 -2.69 -0.51 16.02
CA ASP A 114 -4.15 -0.36 16.17
C ASP A 114 -4.82 0.43 15.04
N ALA A 115 -4.06 1.24 14.29
CA ALA A 115 -4.60 1.95 13.15
C ALA A 115 -4.95 0.96 12.03
N ASP A 116 -6.12 1.12 11.40
CA ASP A 116 -6.43 0.40 10.15
C ASP A 116 -5.50 0.93 9.05
N PRO A 117 -4.45 0.19 8.66
CA PRO A 117 -3.48 0.69 7.70
C PRO A 117 -4.12 0.89 6.31
N ALA A 118 -5.29 0.30 6.07
CA ALA A 118 -6.05 0.50 4.86
C ALA A 118 -6.65 1.91 4.72
N ALA A 119 -6.84 2.61 5.83
CA ALA A 119 -7.30 3.99 5.86
C ALA A 119 -6.18 5.02 5.63
N GLY A 120 -4.91 4.58 5.54
CA GLY A 120 -3.75 5.45 5.46
C GLY A 120 -3.45 6.04 4.09
N PRO A 121 -2.41 6.88 3.98
CA PRO A 121 -1.90 7.38 2.70
C PRO A 121 -1.59 6.23 1.74
N ARG A 122 -1.89 6.44 0.45
CA ARG A 122 -1.61 5.47 -0.62
C ARG A 122 -0.87 6.15 -1.78
N THR A 123 -0.10 5.39 -2.54
CA THR A 123 0.42 5.79 -3.85
C THR A 123 -0.71 5.86 -4.88
N ALA A 124 -0.41 6.35 -6.09
CA ALA A 124 -1.36 6.34 -7.21
C ALA A 124 -1.79 4.91 -7.60
N GLU A 125 -0.93 3.92 -7.36
CA GLU A 125 -1.19 2.50 -7.61
C GLU A 125 -1.98 1.83 -6.47
N GLY A 126 -2.30 2.56 -5.40
CA GLY A 126 -3.05 2.03 -4.25
C GLY A 126 -2.19 1.32 -3.21
N ILE A 127 -0.86 1.46 -3.26
CA ILE A 127 0.07 0.84 -2.32
C ILE A 127 0.32 1.76 -1.12
N GLY A 128 0.44 1.18 0.08
CA GLY A 128 0.83 1.88 1.31
C GLY A 128 0.94 0.91 2.46
N LEU A 129 0.83 1.39 3.70
CA LEU A 129 0.83 0.52 4.89
C LEU A 129 -0.24 -0.58 4.79
N GLY A 130 0.07 -1.78 5.26
CA GLY A 130 -0.80 -2.96 5.21
C GLY A 130 -0.99 -3.59 3.82
N SER A 131 -0.45 -3.00 2.73
CA SER A 131 -0.45 -3.67 1.42
C SER A 131 0.36 -4.96 1.49
N THR A 132 -0.15 -6.01 0.86
CA THR A 132 0.54 -7.30 0.77
C THR A 132 1.68 -7.27 -0.24
N VAL A 133 2.63 -8.21 -0.11
CA VAL A 133 3.65 -8.44 -1.14
C VAL A 133 3.03 -8.67 -2.53
N THR A 134 1.93 -9.41 -2.60
CA THR A 134 1.25 -9.68 -3.89
C THR A 134 0.71 -8.40 -4.52
N GLU A 135 0.10 -7.51 -3.74
CA GLU A 135 -0.36 -6.21 -4.23
C GLU A 135 0.82 -5.34 -4.68
N LEU A 136 1.89 -5.30 -3.89
CA LEU A 136 3.11 -4.55 -4.21
C LEU A 136 3.77 -5.06 -5.50
N GLN A 137 3.85 -6.37 -5.70
CA GLN A 137 4.35 -7.01 -6.94
C GLN A 137 3.45 -6.72 -8.15
N ALA A 138 2.14 -6.73 -7.95
CA ALA A 138 1.18 -6.43 -9.01
C ALA A 138 1.26 -4.96 -9.45
N ALA A 139 1.45 -4.04 -8.52
CA ALA A 139 1.64 -2.62 -8.78
C ALA A 139 2.99 -2.31 -9.43
N TYR A 140 4.07 -2.97 -8.97
CA TYR A 140 5.44 -2.71 -9.42
C TYR A 140 6.13 -3.99 -9.95
N PRO A 141 5.69 -4.53 -11.11
CA PRO A 141 6.13 -5.83 -11.60
C PRO A 141 7.60 -5.89 -12.06
N ASN A 142 8.23 -4.74 -12.30
CA ASN A 142 9.62 -4.64 -12.78
C ASN A 142 10.63 -4.35 -11.66
N MET A 143 10.18 -4.32 -10.41
CA MET A 143 11.01 -3.96 -9.28
C MET A 143 11.94 -5.13 -8.90
N PRO A 144 13.23 -4.88 -8.62
CA PRO A 144 14.12 -5.92 -8.11
C PRO A 144 13.72 -6.27 -6.67
N TRP A 145 13.37 -7.54 -6.42
CA TRP A 145 13.08 -8.07 -5.09
C TRP A 145 14.34 -8.68 -4.50
N GLU A 146 15.03 -7.94 -3.63
CA GLU A 146 16.10 -8.51 -2.81
C GLU A 146 15.53 -8.98 -1.48
N VAL A 147 15.33 -10.28 -1.37
CA VAL A 147 14.95 -10.90 -0.10
C VAL A 147 16.18 -10.94 0.79
N ASP A 148 16.10 -10.35 1.98
CA ASP A 148 17.16 -10.44 2.97
C ASP A 148 17.36 -11.92 3.38
N PRO A 149 18.53 -12.52 3.10
CA PRO A 149 18.79 -13.93 3.39
C PRO A 149 18.79 -14.24 4.89
N ASP A 150 18.96 -13.23 5.74
CA ASP A 150 19.00 -13.39 7.20
C ASP A 150 17.59 -13.42 7.82
N GLY A 151 16.54 -13.37 6.99
CA GLY A 151 15.16 -13.42 7.45
C GLY A 151 14.64 -12.08 8.00
N GLY A 152 15.35 -10.99 7.72
CA GLY A 152 14.94 -9.63 8.06
C GLY A 152 13.85 -9.05 7.16
N SER A 153 13.48 -7.80 7.42
CA SER A 153 12.51 -7.07 6.63
C SER A 153 13.03 -6.83 5.21
N THR A 154 12.17 -6.98 4.20
CA THR A 154 12.53 -6.67 2.80
C THR A 154 12.28 -5.19 2.53
N GLN A 155 13.30 -4.46 2.04
CA GLN A 155 13.17 -3.07 1.64
C GLN A 155 13.12 -2.95 0.12
N LEU A 156 12.17 -2.16 -0.38
CA LEU A 156 11.99 -1.96 -1.81
C LEU A 156 11.79 -0.48 -2.13
N THR A 157 12.64 0.08 -2.98
CA THR A 157 12.55 1.49 -3.38
C THR A 157 12.06 1.61 -4.82
N VAL A 158 10.97 2.36 -5.04
CA VAL A 158 10.46 2.78 -6.35
C VAL A 158 10.22 4.27 -6.36
N ASP A 159 10.72 4.93 -7.40
CA ASP A 159 10.51 6.36 -7.62
C ASP A 159 10.82 7.23 -6.40
N GLY A 160 11.76 6.84 -5.55
CA GLY A 160 12.13 7.57 -4.32
C GLY A 160 11.24 7.28 -3.10
N VAL A 161 10.34 6.32 -3.18
CA VAL A 161 9.56 5.77 -2.06
C VAL A 161 10.09 4.40 -1.69
N THR A 162 10.43 4.21 -0.43
CA THR A 162 10.89 2.92 0.12
C THR A 162 9.75 2.26 0.90
N PHE A 163 9.46 1.01 0.59
CA PHE A 163 8.52 0.16 1.31
C PHE A 163 9.29 -0.89 2.10
N VAL A 164 8.95 -1.06 3.37
CA VAL A 164 9.52 -2.12 4.22
C VAL A 164 8.44 -3.15 4.50
N VAL A 165 8.75 -4.42 4.24
CA VAL A 165 7.83 -5.55 4.40
C VAL A 165 8.28 -6.44 5.56
N ASP A 166 7.36 -6.79 6.46
CA ASP A 166 7.61 -7.54 7.70
C ASP A 166 8.08 -9.00 7.49
N SER A 167 7.85 -9.57 6.32
CA SER A 167 8.17 -10.97 6.05
C SER A 167 8.85 -11.16 4.68
N PRO A 168 10.07 -11.72 4.66
CA PRO A 168 10.83 -11.97 3.42
C PRO A 168 10.28 -13.13 2.59
N THR A 169 9.38 -13.96 3.13
CA THR A 169 8.91 -15.21 2.49
C THR A 169 7.75 -15.01 1.51
N GLY A 170 7.39 -13.76 1.20
CA GLY A 170 6.38 -13.42 0.18
C GLY A 170 4.93 -13.35 0.67
N THR A 171 4.69 -13.51 1.98
CA THR A 171 3.36 -13.35 2.60
C THR A 171 3.26 -12.14 3.53
N GLY A 172 4.30 -11.29 3.57
CA GLY A 172 4.34 -10.11 4.43
C GLY A 172 3.42 -8.99 3.97
N THR A 173 3.30 -7.99 4.82
CA THR A 173 2.66 -6.71 4.51
C THR A 173 3.64 -5.56 4.68
N VAL A 174 3.37 -4.44 4.01
CA VAL A 174 4.11 -3.19 4.17
C VAL A 174 3.86 -2.66 5.58
N VAL A 175 4.90 -2.59 6.39
CA VAL A 175 4.84 -2.10 7.79
C VAL A 175 5.44 -0.71 7.96
N GLU A 176 6.25 -0.30 6.99
CA GLU A 176 6.82 1.04 6.94
C GLU A 176 6.89 1.56 5.49
N VAL A 177 6.65 2.85 5.34
CA VAL A 177 6.85 3.59 4.10
C VAL A 177 7.77 4.77 4.40
N ALA A 178 8.85 4.93 3.64
CA ALA A 178 9.80 6.02 3.81
C ALA A 178 10.01 6.81 2.51
N VAL A 179 10.25 8.11 2.64
CA VAL A 179 10.57 9.04 1.55
C VAL A 179 11.70 9.96 1.97
N GLY A 180 12.66 10.24 1.08
CA GLY A 180 13.79 11.14 1.33
C GLY A 180 15.11 10.42 1.55
N ALA A 181 16.04 11.04 2.29
CA ALA A 181 17.31 10.43 2.68
C ALA A 181 17.13 9.78 4.06
N PRO A 182 16.82 8.48 4.15
CA PRO A 182 16.50 7.87 5.42
C PRO A 182 17.80 7.51 6.14
N GLU A 183 18.60 8.51 6.54
CA GLU A 183 19.66 8.26 7.50
C GLU A 183 18.99 7.85 8.81
N ALA A 184 19.43 6.71 9.38
CA ALA A 184 18.82 6.10 10.55
C ALA A 184 18.49 7.16 11.62
N PRO A 185 17.25 7.17 12.15
CA PRO A 185 16.80 8.27 12.97
C PRO A 185 17.67 8.39 14.21
N ARG A 186 18.23 9.58 14.42
CA ARG A 186 19.09 9.90 15.56
C ARG A 186 18.28 10.74 16.53
N GLU A 187 18.21 10.25 17.76
CA GLU A 187 17.61 10.87 18.96
C GLU A 187 16.21 11.47 18.73
N ASP A 188 15.18 10.70 19.08
CA ASP A 188 13.80 11.17 19.03
C ASP A 188 13.50 12.26 20.04
N CYS A 189 12.80 13.28 19.55
CA CYS A 189 12.10 14.24 20.38
C CYS A 189 10.59 14.09 20.21
N GLY A 190 10.00 13.15 20.95
CA GLY A 190 8.57 13.13 21.27
C GLY A 190 7.63 12.63 20.19
#